data_AF-A0A482TD49-F1
#
_entry.id   AF-A0A482TD49-F1
#
_cell.length_a   1.000
_cell.length_b   1.000
_cell.length_c   1.000
_cell.angle_alpha   90.00
_cell.angle_beta   90.00
_cell.angle_gamma   90.00
#
_symmetry.space_group_name_H-M   'P 1'
#
loop_
_entity.id
_entity.type
_entity.pdbx_description
1 polymer ?
#
loop_
_entity_poly.entity_id
_entity_poly.type
_entity_poly.pdbx_seq_one_letter_code
_entity_poly.pdbx_strand_id
1 'polypeptide(L)'
;MGAIEDIYEDLETDVPEEEFRKAVEEKVEQMGGLADEETAAMLLAHELNENEVNAIADIEPGMDEVKFLAKVMAIGDLKTFERDEEDEDGRVINVEAADESGSLRLAFWDGQAVDIDEGKLEVGDVLRVKGRPKDGYNGLEVSVDKAEPDDDATIDVEPGAGSSIDALTMGQSDVTLRGLVLDTDTIRTFDRDDGSEGRVSNLTLGDETGRIRVTLWDDRADRADELDAGAAVEIIDGYVRERDGSLELHVGDQGAVDEVDDDVAFEPDADPIAEVELEETADIAGVVRSADPKRTFDRDDGSEGQVRNVRIQDATGDIRVALWGDKADKDIAPGDEVLAADVEIQDGWQDDKEASASWNSTVVVLDDGADLATGATGGGASAETTDAEHAGLSSFGDGADDADTDNSGDGAAAVSAGTGDTSPDGGAQSAGQQVEFTGTVVQTGDPVVLDDGEQTMSVETGERVQLGQEITVRGELRDDRLHAEDVF
;
A
#
# COMPACT_ATOMS: atom_id res chain seq x y z
N MET A 1 -35.18 40.58 9.17
CA MET A 1 -34.62 40.22 7.87
C MET A 1 -35.69 40.42 6.80
N GLY A 2 -35.27 40.78 5.59
CA GLY A 2 -36.11 40.61 4.40
C GLY A 2 -36.02 39.17 3.91
N ALA A 3 -37.03 38.66 3.21
CA ALA A 3 -37.08 37.25 2.77
C ALA A 3 -35.84 36.81 1.94
N ILE A 4 -35.22 37.74 1.19
CA ILE A 4 -33.98 37.48 0.44
C ILE A 4 -32.78 37.25 1.38
N GLU A 5 -32.72 37.99 2.49
CA GLU A 5 -31.64 37.92 3.48
C GLU A 5 -31.71 36.61 4.27
N ASP A 6 -32.92 36.16 4.62
CA ASP A 6 -33.15 34.86 5.25
C ASP A 6 -32.76 33.69 4.32
N ILE A 7 -33.11 33.77 3.02
CA ILE A 7 -32.75 32.74 2.03
C ILE A 7 -31.23 32.72 1.75
N TYR A 8 -30.58 33.89 1.78
CA TYR A 8 -29.13 34.00 1.59
C TYR A 8 -28.34 33.48 2.80
N GLU A 9 -28.82 33.72 4.03
CA GLU A 9 -28.21 33.15 5.25
C GLU A 9 -28.31 31.62 5.30
N ASP A 10 -29.36 31.02 4.72
CA ASP A 10 -29.53 29.57 4.58
C ASP A 10 -28.77 28.98 3.37
N LEU A 11 -28.18 29.81 2.51
CA LEU A 11 -27.46 29.39 1.31
C LEU A 11 -25.96 29.29 1.60
N GLU A 12 -25.40 28.10 1.49
CA GLU A 12 -23.95 27.89 1.49
C GLU A 12 -23.41 28.31 0.12
N THR A 13 -23.24 29.62 -0.11
CA THR A 13 -22.71 30.18 -1.36
C THR A 13 -21.60 31.18 -1.12
N ASP A 14 -20.63 31.21 -2.02
CA ASP A 14 -19.55 32.20 -2.03
C ASP A 14 -19.90 33.50 -2.76
N VAL A 15 -21.10 33.59 -3.33
CA VAL A 15 -21.59 34.81 -4.01
C VAL A 15 -21.89 35.88 -2.96
N PRO A 16 -21.36 37.11 -3.05
CA PRO A 16 -21.68 38.18 -2.10
C PRO A 16 -23.18 38.52 -2.07
N GLU A 17 -23.72 38.84 -0.90
CA GLU A 17 -25.15 39.16 -0.69
C GLU A 17 -25.66 40.25 -1.66
N GLU A 18 -24.80 41.21 -1.99
CA GLU A 18 -25.11 42.32 -2.90
C GLU A 18 -25.26 41.86 -4.36
N GLU A 19 -24.47 40.87 -4.77
CA GLU A 19 -24.52 40.27 -6.10
C GLU A 19 -25.69 39.27 -6.21
N PHE A 20 -25.94 38.49 -5.15
CA PHE A 20 -27.12 37.63 -5.04
C PHE A 20 -28.42 38.43 -5.18
N ARG A 21 -28.54 39.56 -4.47
CA ARG A 21 -29.70 40.47 -4.58
C ARG A 21 -29.92 40.98 -6.00
N LYS A 22 -28.84 41.36 -6.68
CA LYS A 22 -28.91 41.85 -8.06
C LYS A 22 -29.35 40.75 -9.02
N ALA A 23 -28.85 39.53 -8.84
CA ALA A 23 -29.26 38.37 -9.63
C ALA A 23 -30.74 37.99 -9.39
N VAL A 24 -31.24 38.13 -8.16
CA VAL A 24 -32.66 37.96 -7.84
C VAL A 24 -33.52 38.99 -8.59
N GLU A 25 -33.15 40.27 -8.59
CA GLU A 25 -33.88 41.32 -9.34
C GLU A 25 -33.92 41.03 -10.85
N GLU A 26 -32.79 40.60 -11.42
CA GLU A 26 -32.69 40.25 -12.84
C GLU A 26 -33.56 39.03 -13.19
N LYS A 27 -33.62 38.03 -12.30
CA LYS A 27 -34.48 36.84 -12.45
C LYS A 27 -35.97 37.19 -12.37
N VAL A 28 -36.35 38.10 -11.48
CA VAL A 28 -37.74 38.63 -11.39
C VAL A 28 -38.14 39.34 -12.68
N GLU A 29 -37.24 40.14 -13.27
CA GLU A 29 -37.46 40.82 -14.54
C GLU A 29 -37.57 39.82 -15.70
N GLN A 30 -36.70 38.81 -15.74
CA GLN A 30 -36.70 37.74 -16.75
C GLN A 30 -37.98 36.91 -16.71
N MET A 31 -38.54 36.68 -15.52
CA MET A 31 -39.82 35.99 -15.32
C MET A 31 -41.04 36.88 -15.62
N GLY A 32 -40.82 38.14 -16.01
CA GLY A 32 -41.88 39.07 -16.41
C GLY A 32 -42.89 39.37 -15.30
N GLY A 33 -42.46 39.30 -14.04
CA GLY A 33 -43.32 39.50 -12.87
C GLY A 33 -44.27 38.34 -12.56
N LEU A 34 -44.00 37.13 -13.08
CA LEU A 34 -44.76 35.91 -12.73
C LEU A 34 -44.33 35.30 -11.39
N ALA A 35 -43.13 35.61 -10.91
CA ALA A 35 -42.64 35.25 -9.57
C ALA A 35 -42.36 36.51 -8.76
N ASP A 36 -42.57 36.39 -7.44
CA ASP A 36 -42.12 37.36 -6.45
C ASP A 36 -40.63 37.19 -6.14
N GLU A 37 -40.03 38.21 -5.53
CA GLU A 37 -38.61 38.25 -5.15
C GLU A 37 -38.21 37.05 -4.29
N GLU A 38 -39.10 36.56 -3.42
CA GLU A 38 -38.88 35.38 -2.58
C GLU A 38 -38.80 34.08 -3.42
N THR A 39 -39.71 33.87 -4.38
CA THR A 39 -39.65 32.70 -5.26
C THR A 39 -38.47 32.77 -6.22
N ALA A 40 -38.11 33.96 -6.70
CA ALA A 40 -36.92 34.15 -7.53
C ALA A 40 -35.64 33.88 -6.74
N ALA A 41 -35.56 34.32 -5.47
CA ALA A 41 -34.47 34.00 -4.55
C ALA A 41 -34.39 32.50 -4.24
N MET A 42 -35.51 31.82 -3.98
CA MET A 42 -35.52 30.37 -3.77
C MET A 42 -35.10 29.58 -5.02
N LEU A 43 -35.54 30.00 -6.21
CA LEU A 43 -35.11 29.37 -7.47
C LEU A 43 -33.62 29.57 -7.73
N LEU A 44 -33.11 30.78 -7.47
CA LEU A 44 -31.69 31.09 -7.64
C LEU A 44 -30.84 30.36 -6.59
N ALA A 45 -31.30 30.31 -5.33
CA ALA A 45 -30.69 29.52 -4.27
C ALA A 45 -30.64 28.03 -4.64
N HIS A 46 -31.73 27.49 -5.17
CA HIS A 46 -31.77 26.11 -5.64
C HIS A 46 -30.80 25.91 -6.82
N GLU A 47 -30.74 26.81 -7.80
CA GLU A 47 -29.83 26.73 -8.95
C GLU A 47 -28.34 26.92 -8.56
N LEU A 48 -28.07 27.68 -7.50
CA LEU A 48 -26.72 27.87 -6.97
C LEU A 48 -26.25 26.62 -6.22
N ASN A 49 -27.13 26.00 -5.43
CA ASN A 49 -26.85 24.81 -4.62
C ASN A 49 -26.99 23.50 -5.43
N GLU A 50 -27.79 23.51 -6.49
CA GLU A 50 -27.81 22.43 -7.47
C GLU A 50 -26.45 22.43 -8.20
N ASN A 51 -25.78 21.28 -8.12
CA ASN A 51 -24.55 20.92 -8.82
C ASN A 51 -23.21 21.28 -8.13
N GLU A 52 -23.20 21.70 -6.86
CA GLU A 52 -21.95 21.71 -6.08
C GLU A 52 -21.56 20.30 -5.65
N VAL A 53 -20.32 19.94 -5.94
CA VAL A 53 -19.71 18.67 -5.56
C VAL A 53 -18.62 18.98 -4.54
N ASN A 54 -18.60 18.25 -3.44
CA ASN A 54 -17.68 18.51 -2.33
C ASN A 54 -16.26 18.00 -2.62
N ALA A 55 -16.13 16.99 -3.47
CA ALA A 55 -14.90 16.27 -3.75
C ALA A 55 -14.82 15.92 -5.24
N ILE A 56 -13.64 16.02 -5.83
CA ILE A 56 -13.37 15.57 -7.20
C ILE A 56 -13.72 14.09 -7.39
N ALA A 57 -13.48 13.25 -6.38
CA ALA A 57 -13.79 11.82 -6.42
C ALA A 57 -15.30 11.52 -6.61
N ASP A 58 -16.18 12.45 -6.25
CA ASP A 58 -17.63 12.30 -6.39
C ASP A 58 -18.14 12.67 -7.81
N ILE A 59 -17.27 13.14 -8.70
CA ILE A 59 -17.65 13.59 -10.04
C ILE A 59 -17.78 12.38 -10.98
N GLU A 60 -18.95 12.21 -11.59
CA GLU A 60 -19.20 11.12 -12.53
C GLU A 60 -19.50 11.63 -13.96
N PRO A 61 -19.13 10.87 -15.00
CA PRO A 61 -19.51 11.20 -16.37
C PRO A 61 -21.03 11.27 -16.55
N GLY A 62 -21.52 12.29 -17.25
CA GLY A 62 -22.93 12.44 -17.58
C GLY A 62 -23.76 13.25 -16.58
N MET A 63 -23.15 13.77 -15.52
CA MET A 63 -23.72 14.88 -14.76
C MET A 63 -23.91 16.10 -15.68
N ASP A 64 -25.02 16.82 -15.52
CA ASP A 64 -25.40 17.92 -16.43
C ASP A 64 -24.46 19.13 -16.33
N GLU A 65 -23.98 19.42 -15.12
CA GLU A 65 -23.02 20.48 -14.79
C GLU A 65 -22.46 20.17 -13.39
N VAL A 66 -21.23 20.55 -13.08
CA VAL A 66 -20.63 20.46 -11.73
C VAL A 66 -19.91 21.75 -11.38
N LYS A 67 -19.88 22.07 -10.08
CA LYS A 67 -19.13 23.15 -9.47
C LYS A 67 -18.29 22.60 -8.33
N PHE A 68 -17.00 22.88 -8.33
CA PHE A 68 -16.07 22.39 -7.31
C PHE A 68 -14.82 23.29 -7.25
N LEU A 69 -14.05 23.14 -6.18
CA LEU A 69 -12.74 23.77 -6.01
C LEU A 69 -11.65 22.77 -6.36
N ALA A 70 -10.62 23.21 -7.08
CA ALA A 70 -9.47 22.38 -7.40
C ALA A 70 -8.21 23.23 -7.55
N LYS A 71 -7.06 22.69 -7.14
CA LYS A 71 -5.76 23.31 -7.30
C LYS A 71 -5.10 22.86 -8.60
N VAL A 72 -4.51 23.78 -9.34
CA VAL A 72 -3.79 23.48 -10.58
C VAL A 72 -2.49 22.74 -10.27
N MET A 73 -2.39 21.53 -10.80
CA MET A 73 -1.23 20.66 -10.63
C MET A 73 -0.26 20.77 -11.80
N ALA A 74 -0.80 20.80 -13.02
CA ALA A 74 -0.01 20.92 -14.24
C ALA A 74 -0.82 21.60 -15.35
N ILE A 75 -0.12 22.30 -16.25
CA ILE A 75 -0.71 22.97 -17.43
C ILE A 75 -0.09 22.35 -18.67
N GLY A 76 -0.91 21.75 -19.53
CA GLY A 76 -0.47 21.16 -20.79
C GLY A 76 -0.30 22.19 -21.91
N ASP A 77 0.27 21.74 -23.04
CA ASP A 77 0.50 22.59 -24.20
C ASP A 77 -0.79 22.95 -24.97
N LEU A 78 -0.78 24.14 -25.60
CA LEU A 78 -1.82 24.57 -26.53
C LEU A 78 -1.90 23.67 -27.77
N LYS A 79 -2.99 22.91 -27.88
CA LYS A 79 -3.30 22.10 -29.07
C LYS A 79 -4.25 22.88 -29.99
N THR A 80 -3.94 22.91 -31.28
CA THR A 80 -4.77 23.57 -32.32
C THR A 80 -5.24 22.53 -33.35
N PHE A 81 -6.50 22.64 -33.79
CA PHE A 81 -7.09 21.75 -34.79
C PHE A 81 -8.01 22.51 -35.75
N GLU A 82 -8.11 22.03 -36.99
CA GLU A 82 -8.95 22.63 -38.02
C GLU A 82 -10.44 22.35 -37.72
N ARG A 83 -11.28 23.40 -37.74
CA ARG A 83 -12.75 23.30 -37.78
C ARG A 83 -13.24 23.45 -39.23
N ASP A 84 -14.49 23.08 -39.50
CA ASP A 84 -15.08 23.18 -40.84
C ASP A 84 -14.93 24.62 -41.41
N GLU A 85 -14.89 24.74 -42.75
CA GLU A 85 -14.41 25.91 -43.53
C GLU A 85 -15.06 27.29 -43.23
N GLU A 86 -16.03 27.39 -42.33
CA GLU A 86 -16.65 28.65 -41.88
C GLU A 86 -16.24 29.11 -40.46
N ASP A 87 -15.50 28.29 -39.70
CA ASP A 87 -15.08 28.59 -38.32
C ASP A 87 -13.55 28.82 -38.21
N GLU A 88 -13.14 29.58 -37.19
CA GLU A 88 -11.73 29.70 -36.82
C GLU A 88 -11.20 28.36 -36.27
N ASP A 89 -9.89 28.13 -36.42
CA ASP A 89 -9.22 26.94 -35.87
C ASP A 89 -9.54 26.78 -34.38
N GLY A 90 -9.98 25.58 -34.00
CA GLY A 90 -10.29 25.24 -32.61
C GLY A 90 -9.01 25.10 -31.80
N ARG A 91 -9.06 25.50 -30.53
CA ARG A 91 -7.93 25.41 -29.60
C ARG A 91 -8.35 24.74 -28.30
N VAL A 92 -7.44 23.97 -27.70
CA VAL A 92 -7.66 23.34 -26.41
C VAL A 92 -6.36 23.31 -25.60
N ILE A 93 -6.46 23.67 -24.32
CA ILE A 93 -5.46 23.38 -23.30
C ILE A 93 -6.10 22.47 -22.27
N ASN A 94 -5.33 21.48 -21.84
CA ASN A 94 -5.71 20.61 -20.76
C ASN A 94 -4.91 21.00 -19.53
N VAL A 95 -5.61 21.12 -18.40
CA VAL A 95 -5.01 21.44 -17.10
C VAL A 95 -5.34 20.28 -16.17
N GLU A 96 -4.34 19.77 -15.48
CA GLU A 96 -4.54 18.81 -14.41
C GLU A 96 -4.84 19.59 -13.12
N ALA A 97 -5.92 19.22 -12.45
CA ALA A 97 -6.32 19.84 -11.20
C ALA A 97 -6.70 18.79 -10.16
N ALA A 98 -6.40 19.07 -8.90
CA ALA A 98 -6.60 18.13 -7.80
C ALA A 98 -7.15 18.81 -6.55
N ASP A 99 -7.80 18.02 -5.71
CA ASP A 99 -8.16 18.32 -4.33
C ASP A 99 -7.68 17.18 -3.43
N GLU A 100 -8.06 17.21 -2.15
CA GLU A 100 -7.68 16.17 -1.18
C GLU A 100 -8.29 14.79 -1.49
N SER A 101 -9.27 14.72 -2.39
CA SER A 101 -10.00 13.49 -2.74
C SER A 101 -9.51 12.83 -4.02
N GLY A 102 -8.87 13.57 -4.92
CA GLY A 102 -8.37 13.05 -6.18
C GLY A 102 -7.98 14.12 -7.18
N SER A 103 -7.67 13.69 -8.41
CA SER A 103 -7.30 14.58 -9.51
C SER A 103 -8.12 14.27 -10.77
N LEU A 104 -8.30 15.30 -11.61
CA LEU A 104 -8.98 15.17 -12.90
C LEU A 104 -8.42 16.13 -13.96
N ARG A 105 -8.86 15.91 -15.20
CA ARG A 105 -8.52 16.77 -16.34
C ARG A 105 -9.56 17.86 -16.55
N LEU A 106 -9.13 19.11 -16.58
CA LEU A 106 -9.90 20.27 -17.01
C LEU A 106 -9.58 20.59 -18.47
N ALA A 107 -10.61 20.56 -19.33
CA ALA A 107 -10.48 20.93 -20.75
C ALA A 107 -10.96 22.36 -20.99
N PHE A 108 -10.02 23.27 -21.26
CA PHE A 108 -10.26 24.67 -21.59
C PHE A 108 -10.25 24.87 -23.09
N TRP A 109 -11.31 25.48 -23.62
CA TRP A 109 -11.50 25.62 -25.07
C TRP A 109 -11.32 27.05 -25.57
N ASP A 110 -10.87 27.16 -26.80
CA ASP A 110 -10.82 28.37 -27.61
C ASP A 110 -10.18 29.56 -26.87
N GLY A 111 -10.95 30.60 -26.54
CA GLY A 111 -10.43 31.81 -25.87
C GLY A 111 -9.80 31.53 -24.51
N GLN A 112 -10.35 30.58 -23.74
CA GLN A 112 -9.80 30.20 -22.43
C GLN A 112 -8.45 29.49 -22.59
N ALA A 113 -8.29 28.67 -23.62
CA ALA A 113 -7.02 28.00 -23.91
C ALA A 113 -5.92 29.03 -24.24
N VAL A 114 -6.24 30.05 -25.04
CA VAL A 114 -5.28 31.12 -25.36
C VAL A 114 -4.91 31.93 -24.13
N ASP A 115 -5.90 32.22 -23.29
CA ASP A 115 -5.70 32.95 -22.04
C ASP A 115 -4.72 32.22 -21.11
N ILE A 116 -4.81 30.89 -21.02
CA ILE A 116 -3.89 30.06 -20.24
C ILE A 116 -2.49 30.03 -20.88
N ASP A 117 -2.39 29.85 -22.21
CA ASP A 117 -1.12 29.88 -22.96
C ASP A 117 -0.36 31.22 -22.78
N GLU A 118 -1.09 32.33 -22.65
CA GLU A 118 -0.53 33.66 -22.39
C GLU A 118 -0.09 33.86 -20.91
N GLY A 119 -0.25 32.85 -20.06
CA GLY A 119 0.19 32.85 -18.66
C GLY A 119 -0.79 33.48 -17.68
N LYS A 120 -2.11 33.43 -17.96
CA LYS A 120 -3.14 33.87 -17.01
C LYS A 120 -3.48 32.84 -15.93
N LEU A 121 -2.88 31.65 -15.99
CA LEU A 121 -3.03 30.59 -15.02
C LEU A 121 -1.63 30.05 -14.69
N GLU A 122 -1.35 29.85 -13.41
CA GLU A 122 -0.08 29.33 -12.92
C GLU A 122 -0.30 28.02 -12.14
N VAL A 123 0.73 27.19 -12.10
CA VAL A 123 0.72 25.97 -11.28
C VAL A 123 0.65 26.35 -9.80
N GLY A 124 -0.26 25.71 -9.07
CA GLY A 124 -0.56 26.00 -7.67
C GLY A 124 -1.77 26.91 -7.42
N ASP A 125 -2.33 27.52 -8.46
CA ASP A 125 -3.54 28.35 -8.35
C ASP A 125 -4.74 27.48 -7.93
N VAL A 126 -5.58 27.99 -7.03
CA VAL A 126 -6.86 27.36 -6.68
C VAL A 126 -7.97 27.97 -7.53
N LEU A 127 -8.76 27.12 -8.18
CA LEU A 127 -9.82 27.51 -9.10
C LEU A 127 -11.18 27.07 -8.58
N ARG A 128 -12.17 27.96 -8.60
CA ARG A 128 -13.59 27.60 -8.59
C ARG A 128 -14.00 27.24 -10.01
N VAL A 129 -14.11 25.95 -10.27
CA VAL A 129 -14.40 25.39 -11.59
C VAL A 129 -15.89 25.14 -11.73
N LYS A 130 -16.43 25.53 -12.88
CA LYS A 130 -17.77 25.20 -13.33
C LYS A 130 -17.66 24.58 -14.72
N GLY A 131 -18.17 23.37 -14.89
CA GLY A 131 -18.08 22.69 -16.17
C GLY A 131 -18.91 21.43 -16.26
N ARG A 132 -18.76 20.72 -17.36
CA ARG A 132 -19.53 19.52 -17.68
C ARG A 132 -18.65 18.28 -17.69
N PRO A 133 -18.87 17.34 -16.75
CA PRO A 133 -18.17 16.07 -16.75
C PRO A 133 -18.50 15.24 -17.98
N LYS A 134 -17.46 14.70 -18.61
CA LYS A 134 -17.56 13.87 -19.79
C LYS A 134 -16.61 12.68 -19.63
N ASP A 135 -17.00 11.60 -20.29
CA ASP A 135 -16.10 10.48 -20.50
C ASP A 135 -15.24 10.81 -21.73
N GLY A 136 -14.01 11.25 -21.46
CA GLY A 136 -13.02 11.57 -22.47
C GLY A 136 -12.39 10.30 -23.06
N TYR A 137 -11.50 10.47 -24.04
CA TYR A 137 -10.70 9.34 -24.55
C TYR A 137 -9.79 8.73 -23.47
N ASN A 138 -9.49 9.55 -22.47
CA ASN A 138 -8.52 9.40 -21.41
C ASN A 138 -9.22 9.47 -20.04
N GLY A 139 -10.41 8.86 -19.93
CA GLY A 139 -11.19 8.84 -18.69
C GLY A 139 -11.96 10.13 -18.41
N LEU A 140 -12.32 10.33 -17.14
CA LEU A 140 -13.12 11.46 -16.67
C LEU A 140 -12.42 12.80 -16.95
N GLU A 141 -13.10 13.67 -17.71
CA GLU A 141 -12.67 15.04 -17.93
C GLU A 141 -13.83 16.02 -17.69
N VAL A 142 -13.51 17.22 -17.21
CA VAL A 142 -14.48 18.30 -17.08
C VAL A 142 -14.21 19.33 -18.17
N SER A 143 -15.16 19.45 -19.09
CA SER A 143 -15.19 20.53 -20.07
C SER A 143 -15.53 21.82 -19.35
N VAL A 144 -14.55 22.71 -19.20
CA VAL A 144 -14.71 23.94 -18.41
C VAL A 144 -15.60 24.91 -19.14
N ASP A 145 -16.68 25.35 -18.49
CA ASP A 145 -17.53 26.45 -18.96
C ASP A 145 -17.08 27.77 -18.32
N LYS A 146 -16.66 27.75 -17.04
CA LYS A 146 -16.10 28.89 -16.31
C LYS A 146 -15.07 28.41 -15.28
N ALA A 147 -13.94 29.09 -15.16
CA ALA A 147 -13.01 28.91 -14.03
C ALA A 147 -12.58 30.29 -13.53
N GLU A 148 -12.61 30.47 -12.22
CA GLU A 148 -12.21 31.72 -11.56
C GLU A 148 -11.20 31.38 -10.46
N PRO A 149 -10.05 32.09 -10.40
CA PRO A 149 -9.14 31.96 -9.26
C PRO A 149 -9.84 32.30 -7.96
N ASP A 150 -9.58 31.49 -6.93
CA ASP A 150 -10.03 31.73 -5.56
C ASP A 150 -8.80 31.81 -4.65
N ASP A 151 -8.34 33.04 -4.39
CA ASP A 151 -7.18 33.32 -3.55
C ASP A 151 -7.44 33.08 -2.05
N ASP A 152 -8.71 32.95 -1.64
CA ASP A 152 -9.12 32.76 -0.25
C ASP A 152 -9.26 31.27 0.12
N ALA A 153 -9.52 30.40 -0.88
CA ALA A 153 -9.54 28.95 -0.72
C ALA A 153 -8.12 28.37 -0.63
N THR A 154 -7.92 27.39 0.27
CA THR A 154 -6.65 26.64 0.38
C THR A 154 -6.94 25.17 0.22
N ILE A 155 -6.23 24.54 -0.70
CA ILE A 155 -6.25 23.09 -0.94
C ILE A 155 -4.85 22.55 -0.64
N ASP A 156 -4.80 21.56 0.27
CA ASP A 156 -3.55 20.95 0.77
C ASP A 156 -3.09 19.82 -0.17
N VAL A 157 -2.73 20.22 -1.39
CA VAL A 157 -2.15 19.33 -2.40
C VAL A 157 -0.93 20.03 -2.99
N GLU A 158 0.20 19.33 -3.12
CA GLU A 158 1.46 19.92 -3.59
C GLU A 158 1.67 19.69 -5.10
N PRO A 159 1.68 20.76 -5.93
CA PRO A 159 1.95 20.61 -7.36
C PRO A 159 3.34 20.03 -7.61
N GLY A 160 3.43 19.03 -8.48
CA GLY A 160 4.69 18.35 -8.82
C GLY A 160 5.13 17.25 -7.86
N ALA A 161 4.35 16.92 -6.82
CA ALA A 161 4.57 15.73 -6.00
C ALA A 161 4.18 14.42 -6.73
N GLY A 162 3.41 14.53 -7.82
CA GLY A 162 2.77 13.39 -8.49
C GLY A 162 1.46 12.98 -7.81
N SER A 163 0.72 12.05 -8.42
CA SER A 163 -0.42 11.35 -7.81
C SER A 163 0.09 10.27 -6.87
N SER A 164 -0.67 9.96 -5.80
CA SER A 164 -0.51 8.71 -5.04
C SER A 164 -1.18 7.55 -5.75
N ILE A 165 -0.75 6.32 -5.45
CA ILE A 165 -1.28 5.10 -6.07
C ILE A 165 -2.78 4.91 -5.76
N ASP A 166 -3.22 5.17 -4.53
CA ASP A 166 -4.62 4.99 -4.11
C ASP A 166 -5.60 5.98 -4.74
N ALA A 167 -5.12 7.15 -5.14
CA ALA A 167 -5.90 8.20 -5.78
C ALA A 167 -6.08 7.97 -7.29
N LEU A 168 -5.42 6.97 -7.87
CA LEU A 168 -5.53 6.67 -9.29
C LEU A 168 -6.92 6.15 -9.66
N THR A 169 -7.46 6.66 -10.77
CA THR A 169 -8.81 6.29 -11.24
C THR A 169 -8.77 5.72 -12.66
N MET A 170 -9.71 4.83 -12.97
CA MET A 170 -9.81 4.20 -14.29
C MET A 170 -9.93 5.24 -15.40
N GLY A 171 -9.07 5.13 -16.41
CA GLY A 171 -9.06 6.01 -17.58
C GLY A 171 -8.15 7.23 -17.43
N GLN A 172 -7.79 7.64 -16.20
CA GLN A 172 -6.93 8.79 -15.94
C GLN A 172 -5.68 8.78 -16.82
N SER A 173 -5.29 9.92 -17.36
CA SER A 173 -4.14 10.05 -18.26
C SER A 173 -3.31 11.27 -17.90
N ASP A 174 -2.13 11.38 -18.52
CA ASP A 174 -1.13 12.40 -18.18
C ASP A 174 -0.68 12.28 -16.70
N VAL A 175 -0.72 11.05 -16.17
CA VAL A 175 -0.41 10.75 -14.77
C VAL A 175 1.09 10.85 -14.53
N THR A 176 1.46 11.69 -13.57
CA THR A 176 2.77 11.67 -12.94
C THR A 176 2.68 10.89 -11.64
N LEU A 177 3.49 9.86 -11.44
CA LEU A 177 3.47 9.00 -10.23
C LEU A 177 4.90 8.79 -9.75
N ARG A 178 5.17 9.05 -8.47
CA ARG A 178 6.44 8.69 -7.83
C ARG A 178 6.27 7.40 -7.06
N GLY A 179 7.26 6.51 -7.16
CA GLY A 179 7.18 5.20 -6.51
C GLY A 179 8.55 4.55 -6.34
N LEU A 180 8.63 3.68 -5.34
CA LEU A 180 9.75 2.76 -5.16
C LEU A 180 9.57 1.54 -6.06
N VAL A 181 10.59 1.18 -6.83
CA VAL A 181 10.58 -0.05 -7.65
C VAL A 181 10.62 -1.25 -6.72
N LEU A 182 9.52 -2.01 -6.66
CA LEU A 182 9.40 -3.22 -5.87
C LEU A 182 9.84 -4.46 -6.65
N ASP A 183 9.53 -4.51 -7.94
CA ASP A 183 9.88 -5.62 -8.82
C ASP A 183 9.94 -5.21 -10.29
N THR A 184 10.68 -5.97 -11.09
CA THR A 184 10.84 -5.78 -12.54
C THR A 184 10.67 -7.11 -13.28
N ASP A 185 9.82 -7.14 -14.28
CA ASP A 185 9.63 -8.30 -15.16
C ASP A 185 10.63 -8.31 -16.32
N THR A 186 10.82 -9.48 -16.93
CA THR A 186 11.62 -9.62 -18.15
C THR A 186 10.90 -9.08 -19.40
N ILE A 187 11.67 -8.50 -20.32
CA ILE A 187 11.12 -7.97 -21.57
C ILE A 187 10.61 -9.11 -22.47
N ARG A 188 9.35 -8.98 -22.90
CA ARG A 188 8.70 -9.89 -23.85
C ARG A 188 8.50 -9.18 -25.19
N THR A 189 8.62 -9.94 -26.29
CA THR A 189 8.38 -9.42 -27.65
C THR A 189 7.21 -10.13 -28.32
N PHE A 190 6.54 -9.42 -29.24
CA PHE A 190 5.40 -9.94 -30.00
C PHE A 190 5.33 -9.31 -31.40
N ASP A 191 4.76 -10.04 -32.37
CA ASP A 191 4.52 -9.51 -33.71
C ASP A 191 3.23 -8.67 -33.75
N ARG A 192 3.28 -7.48 -34.34
CA ARG A 192 2.12 -6.63 -34.58
C ARG A 192 1.45 -6.93 -35.92
N ASP A 193 0.19 -6.54 -36.04
CA ASP A 193 -0.59 -6.67 -37.28
C ASP A 193 0.03 -5.91 -38.47
N ASP A 194 0.77 -4.84 -38.21
CA ASP A 194 1.49 -4.06 -39.22
C ASP A 194 2.85 -4.66 -39.63
N GLY A 195 3.23 -5.77 -39.00
CA GLY A 195 4.48 -6.49 -39.23
C GLY A 195 5.70 -5.94 -38.49
N SER A 196 5.53 -4.94 -37.62
CA SER A 196 6.58 -4.52 -36.68
C SER A 196 6.63 -5.43 -35.44
N GLU A 197 7.77 -5.45 -34.75
CA GLU A 197 7.91 -6.14 -33.46
C GLU A 197 7.56 -5.16 -32.34
N GLY A 198 6.67 -5.56 -31.45
CA GLY A 198 6.37 -4.87 -30.21
C GLY A 198 7.10 -5.47 -29.03
N ARG A 199 7.37 -4.64 -28.03
CA ARG A 199 8.02 -5.02 -26.78
C ARG A 199 7.16 -4.59 -25.61
N VAL A 200 7.16 -5.38 -24.54
CA VAL A 200 6.48 -5.05 -23.31
C VAL A 200 7.26 -5.60 -22.12
N SER A 201 7.38 -4.79 -21.09
CA SER A 201 7.81 -5.22 -19.75
C SER A 201 6.93 -4.60 -18.69
N ASN A 202 7.06 -5.08 -17.46
CA ASN A 202 6.28 -4.61 -16.33
C ASN A 202 7.21 -4.26 -15.17
N LEU A 203 6.85 -3.22 -14.42
CA LEU A 203 7.39 -2.93 -13.10
C LEU A 203 6.26 -3.05 -12.08
N THR A 204 6.60 -3.30 -10.84
CA THR A 204 5.69 -3.03 -9.72
C THR A 204 6.29 -1.85 -8.94
N LEU A 205 5.51 -0.79 -8.77
CA LEU A 205 5.86 0.35 -7.93
C LEU A 205 5.06 0.32 -6.64
N GLY A 206 5.64 0.82 -5.56
CA GLY A 206 4.97 1.05 -4.29
C GLY A 206 5.21 2.46 -3.76
N ASP A 207 4.24 2.98 -3.04
CA ASP A 207 4.33 4.20 -2.24
C ASP A 207 3.67 3.97 -0.87
N GLU A 208 3.51 5.02 -0.06
CA GLU A 208 2.84 4.93 1.24
C GLU A 208 1.36 4.55 1.17
N THR A 209 0.75 4.63 -0.01
CA THR A 209 -0.69 4.41 -0.23
C THR A 209 -1.00 3.04 -0.84
N GLY A 210 -0.02 2.37 -1.45
CA GLY A 210 -0.20 1.01 -1.95
C GLY A 210 0.83 0.58 -2.99
N ARG A 211 0.40 -0.29 -3.89
CA ARG A 211 1.22 -0.83 -4.99
C ARG A 211 0.46 -0.79 -6.30
N ILE A 212 1.17 -0.55 -7.39
CA ILE A 212 0.60 -0.58 -8.74
C ILE A 212 1.54 -1.26 -9.73
N ARG A 213 0.97 -2.03 -10.63
CA ARG A 213 1.69 -2.56 -11.79
C ARG A 213 1.80 -1.50 -12.87
N VAL A 214 3.02 -1.23 -13.30
CA VAL A 214 3.34 -0.34 -14.41
C VAL A 214 3.67 -1.17 -15.65
N THR A 215 2.97 -0.96 -16.77
CA THR A 215 3.24 -1.62 -18.05
C THR A 215 4.01 -0.67 -18.98
N LEU A 216 5.22 -1.07 -19.34
CA LEU A 216 6.13 -0.32 -20.20
C LEU A 216 6.07 -0.87 -21.62
N TRP A 217 5.75 -0.01 -22.59
CA TRP A 217 5.64 -0.39 -23.99
C TRP A 217 6.87 0.02 -24.81
N ASP A 218 7.20 -0.81 -25.79
CA ASP A 218 8.24 -0.55 -26.80
C ASP A 218 9.58 -0.15 -26.20
N ASP A 219 10.12 1.02 -26.55
CA ASP A 219 11.41 1.51 -26.09
C ASP A 219 11.44 1.70 -24.56
N ARG A 220 10.29 1.84 -23.89
CA ARG A 220 10.23 2.02 -22.43
C ARG A 220 10.45 0.70 -21.72
N ALA A 221 10.17 -0.43 -22.38
CA ALA A 221 10.42 -1.74 -21.81
C ALA A 221 11.90 -1.95 -21.43
N ASP A 222 12.83 -1.26 -22.11
CA ASP A 222 14.26 -1.28 -21.76
C ASP A 222 14.54 -0.79 -20.33
N ARG A 223 13.71 0.13 -19.80
CA ARG A 223 13.87 0.62 -18.42
C ARG A 223 13.73 -0.48 -17.38
N ALA A 224 12.98 -1.55 -17.66
CA ALA A 224 12.86 -2.68 -16.74
C ALA A 224 14.18 -3.45 -16.54
N ASP A 225 15.07 -3.47 -17.54
CA ASP A 225 16.40 -4.09 -17.40
C ASP A 225 17.44 -3.13 -16.80
N GLU A 226 17.13 -1.82 -16.75
CA GLU A 226 18.02 -0.76 -16.25
C GLU A 226 17.76 -0.41 -14.78
N LEU A 227 16.54 -0.65 -14.29
CA LEU A 227 16.10 -0.35 -12.94
C LEU A 227 16.28 -1.56 -12.02
N ASP A 228 16.87 -1.33 -10.86
CA ASP A 228 16.95 -2.34 -9.79
C ASP A 228 15.79 -2.15 -8.79
N ALA A 229 15.40 -3.23 -8.11
CA ALA A 229 14.50 -3.12 -6.96
C ALA A 229 15.12 -2.21 -5.87
N GLY A 230 14.29 -1.38 -5.25
CA GLY A 230 14.68 -0.34 -4.31
C GLY A 230 15.04 1.01 -4.95
N ALA A 231 15.03 1.13 -6.28
CA ALA A 231 15.21 2.42 -6.94
C ALA A 231 13.96 3.29 -6.81
N ALA A 232 14.12 4.58 -6.50
CA ALA A 232 13.03 5.56 -6.57
C ALA A 232 12.89 6.07 -8.01
N VAL A 233 11.67 6.06 -8.55
CA VAL A 233 11.39 6.50 -9.91
C VAL A 233 10.18 7.42 -9.97
N GLU A 234 10.17 8.29 -10.99
CA GLU A 234 9.04 9.10 -11.40
C GLU A 234 8.54 8.60 -12.77
N ILE A 235 7.28 8.20 -12.83
CA ILE A 235 6.55 7.96 -14.06
C ILE A 235 5.99 9.29 -14.55
N ILE A 236 6.19 9.59 -15.84
CA ILE A 236 5.70 10.81 -16.49
C ILE A 236 4.78 10.41 -17.64
N ASP A 237 3.66 11.12 -17.79
CA ASP A 237 2.65 10.92 -18.83
C ASP A 237 2.15 9.46 -18.92
N GLY A 238 1.94 8.84 -17.75
CA GLY A 238 1.29 7.55 -17.63
C GLY A 238 -0.22 7.64 -17.88
N TYR A 239 -0.86 6.51 -18.16
CA TYR A 239 -2.31 6.42 -18.20
C TYR A 239 -2.82 5.14 -17.54
N VAL A 240 -3.90 5.26 -16.77
CA VAL A 240 -4.47 4.20 -15.96
C VAL A 240 -5.44 3.37 -16.80
N ARG A 241 -5.25 2.06 -16.76
CA ARG A 241 -6.19 1.09 -17.32
C ARG A 241 -6.60 0.08 -16.27
N GLU A 242 -7.76 -0.53 -16.47
CA GLU A 242 -8.17 -1.70 -15.69
C GLU A 242 -7.85 -2.97 -16.46
N ARG A 243 -7.31 -3.96 -15.74
CA ARG A 243 -7.12 -5.31 -16.24
C ARG A 243 -7.47 -6.32 -15.16
N ASP A 244 -8.34 -7.26 -15.50
CA ASP A 244 -8.76 -8.34 -14.61
C ASP A 244 -9.27 -7.85 -13.23
N GLY A 245 -9.85 -6.63 -13.20
CA GLY A 245 -10.40 -6.01 -11.99
C GLY A 245 -9.39 -5.22 -11.14
N SER A 246 -8.15 -5.07 -11.59
CA SER A 246 -7.11 -4.26 -10.93
C SER A 246 -6.66 -3.11 -11.83
N LEU A 247 -6.29 -1.98 -11.22
CA LEU A 247 -5.73 -0.84 -11.95
C LEU A 247 -4.25 -1.12 -12.30
N GLU A 248 -3.87 -0.75 -13.52
CA GLU A 248 -2.50 -0.79 -14.03
C GLU A 248 -2.16 0.57 -14.64
N LEU A 249 -0.99 1.12 -14.30
CA LEU A 249 -0.46 2.31 -14.96
C LEU A 249 0.27 1.88 -16.23
N HIS A 250 0.05 2.53 -17.35
CA HIS A 250 0.71 2.21 -18.60
C HIS A 250 1.55 3.39 -19.07
N VAL A 251 2.74 3.10 -19.57
CA VAL A 251 3.68 4.09 -20.11
C VAL A 251 3.88 3.79 -21.60
N GLY A 252 3.29 4.65 -22.43
CA GLY A 252 3.35 4.55 -23.89
C GLY A 252 4.43 5.45 -24.53
N ASP A 253 4.28 5.75 -25.81
CA ASP A 253 5.26 6.55 -26.58
C ASP A 253 5.50 7.97 -26.05
N GLN A 254 4.51 8.55 -25.37
CA GLN A 254 4.59 9.89 -24.79
C GLN A 254 5.16 9.89 -23.38
N GLY A 255 5.12 8.74 -22.69
CA GLY A 255 5.56 8.63 -21.31
C GLY A 255 7.04 8.33 -21.14
N ALA A 256 7.49 8.51 -19.90
CA ALA A 256 8.86 8.24 -19.45
C ALA A 256 8.87 7.62 -18.05
N VAL A 257 10.00 7.00 -17.71
CA VAL A 257 10.31 6.47 -16.37
C VAL A 257 11.71 6.93 -16.03
N ASP A 258 11.81 7.89 -15.13
CA ASP A 258 13.08 8.52 -14.76
C ASP A 258 13.43 8.16 -13.31
N GLU A 259 14.69 7.84 -13.05
CA GLU A 259 15.18 7.66 -11.67
C GLU A 259 15.29 9.02 -10.99
N VAL A 260 14.89 9.07 -9.72
CA VAL A 260 14.95 10.27 -8.88
C VAL A 260 15.81 10.01 -7.65
N ASP A 261 16.43 11.06 -7.13
CA ASP A 261 17.25 11.00 -5.92
C ASP A 261 16.41 11.11 -4.62
N ASP A 262 15.08 11.22 -4.73
CA ASP A 262 14.16 11.36 -3.62
C ASP A 262 13.92 10.01 -2.91
N ASP A 263 13.89 10.01 -1.57
CA ASP A 263 13.53 8.83 -0.78
C ASP A 263 11.99 8.63 -0.85
N VAL A 264 11.55 7.55 -1.51
CA VAL A 264 10.13 7.15 -1.54
C VAL A 264 9.90 6.03 -0.54
N ALA A 265 9.04 6.27 0.45
CA ALA A 265 8.67 5.26 1.43
C ALA A 265 7.63 4.29 0.86
N PHE A 266 7.76 3.02 1.23
CA PHE A 266 6.77 1.99 0.96
C PHE A 266 6.62 1.15 2.24
N GLU A 267 5.40 1.08 2.77
CA GLU A 267 5.07 0.24 3.91
C GLU A 267 4.11 -0.87 3.45
N PRO A 268 4.50 -2.15 3.55
CA PRO A 268 3.67 -3.23 3.08
C PRO A 268 2.43 -3.40 3.96
N ASP A 269 1.24 -3.21 3.39
CA ASP A 269 -0.02 -3.70 3.96
C ASP A 269 -0.10 -5.21 3.69
N ALA A 270 0.11 -6.01 4.73
CA ALA A 270 0.17 -7.47 4.63
C ALA A 270 -0.83 -8.13 5.57
N ASP A 271 -1.48 -9.18 5.07
CA ASP A 271 -2.41 -10.01 5.81
C ASP A 271 -1.68 -10.86 6.86
N PRO A 272 -2.21 -10.95 8.10
CA PRO A 272 -1.67 -11.87 9.09
C PRO A 272 -1.73 -13.32 8.60
N ILE A 273 -0.59 -14.02 8.62
CA ILE A 273 -0.48 -15.41 8.12
C ILE A 273 -1.51 -16.35 8.78
N ALA A 274 -1.85 -16.14 10.05
CA ALA A 274 -2.83 -16.97 10.74
C ALA A 274 -4.26 -16.80 10.20
N GLU A 275 -4.58 -15.66 9.60
CA GLU A 275 -5.93 -15.26 9.20
C GLU A 275 -6.27 -15.63 7.75
N VAL A 276 -5.26 -15.87 6.90
CA VAL A 276 -5.50 -16.17 5.48
C VAL A 276 -6.34 -17.44 5.26
N GLU A 277 -7.27 -17.45 4.32
CA GLU A 277 -8.18 -18.54 3.99
C GLU A 277 -7.84 -19.23 2.66
N LEU A 278 -8.30 -20.46 2.46
CA LEU A 278 -8.09 -21.15 1.19
C LEU A 278 -8.85 -20.47 0.05
N GLU A 279 -8.30 -20.53 -1.16
CA GLU A 279 -8.89 -20.01 -2.39
C GLU A 279 -8.97 -18.47 -2.46
N GLU A 280 -8.29 -17.75 -1.56
CA GLU A 280 -8.14 -16.29 -1.63
C GLU A 280 -6.76 -15.87 -2.15
N THR A 281 -6.67 -14.58 -2.48
CA THR A 281 -5.40 -13.88 -2.73
C THR A 281 -5.07 -13.06 -1.50
N ALA A 282 -3.83 -13.16 -1.02
CA ALA A 282 -3.36 -12.44 0.16
C ALA A 282 -1.98 -11.83 -0.07
N ASP A 283 -1.63 -10.84 0.74
CA ASP A 283 -0.28 -10.29 0.83
C ASP A 283 0.38 -10.80 2.09
N ILE A 284 1.56 -11.39 1.97
CA ILE A 284 2.25 -12.00 3.10
C ILE A 284 3.62 -11.36 3.28
N ALA A 285 3.84 -10.72 4.42
CA ALA A 285 5.13 -10.17 4.78
C ALA A 285 5.70 -10.85 6.03
N GLY A 286 7.02 -11.02 6.07
CA GLY A 286 7.69 -11.58 7.24
C GLY A 286 9.13 -12.01 6.99
N VAL A 287 9.73 -12.63 7.99
CA VAL A 287 11.13 -13.10 7.94
C VAL A 287 11.20 -14.49 7.32
N VAL A 288 12.13 -14.70 6.41
CA VAL A 288 12.40 -16.01 5.80
C VAL A 288 13.09 -16.93 6.81
N ARG A 289 12.39 -17.99 7.21
CA ARG A 289 12.93 -19.07 8.09
C ARG A 289 13.81 -20.04 7.34
N SER A 290 13.46 -20.36 6.10
CA SER A 290 14.18 -21.31 5.26
C SER A 290 13.93 -21.04 3.79
N ALA A 291 14.94 -21.23 2.96
CA ALA A 291 14.81 -21.17 1.51
C ALA A 291 15.35 -22.46 0.88
N ASP A 292 14.49 -23.21 0.21
CA ASP A 292 14.85 -24.43 -0.49
C ASP A 292 15.71 -24.11 -1.72
N PRO A 293 16.52 -25.07 -2.21
CA PRO A 293 17.17 -24.93 -3.50
C PRO A 293 16.13 -24.89 -4.64
N LYS A 294 16.39 -24.04 -5.64
CA LYS A 294 15.59 -23.99 -6.87
C LYS A 294 15.55 -25.34 -7.56
N ARG A 295 14.36 -25.73 -8.02
CA ARG A 295 14.11 -26.96 -8.80
C ARG A 295 13.60 -26.59 -10.18
N THR A 296 14.05 -27.33 -11.19
CA THR A 296 13.57 -27.19 -12.57
C THR A 296 12.85 -28.47 -13.02
N PHE A 297 11.91 -28.34 -13.96
CA PHE A 297 11.11 -29.43 -14.51
C PHE A 297 10.68 -29.12 -15.95
N ASP A 298 10.45 -30.15 -16.77
CA ASP A 298 9.92 -29.96 -18.13
C ASP A 298 8.39 -29.82 -18.09
N ARG A 299 7.85 -28.85 -18.84
CA ARG A 299 6.41 -28.69 -19.07
C ARG A 299 5.94 -29.52 -20.27
N ASP A 300 4.63 -29.78 -20.35
CA ASP A 300 4.02 -30.53 -21.45
C ASP A 300 4.16 -29.83 -22.83
N ASP A 301 4.32 -28.50 -22.82
CA ASP A 301 4.56 -27.69 -24.02
C ASP A 301 6.03 -27.67 -24.47
N GLY A 302 6.92 -28.35 -23.73
CA GLY A 302 8.35 -28.43 -23.99
C GLY A 302 9.17 -27.26 -23.44
N SER A 303 8.56 -26.31 -22.74
CA SER A 303 9.28 -25.28 -21.97
C SER A 303 9.81 -25.83 -20.64
N GLU A 304 10.83 -25.20 -20.06
CA GLU A 304 11.31 -25.53 -18.71
C GLU A 304 10.59 -24.66 -17.67
N GLY A 305 10.02 -25.28 -16.65
CA GLY A 305 9.47 -24.64 -15.47
C GLY A 305 10.44 -24.69 -14.31
N GLN A 306 10.32 -23.69 -13.42
CA GLN A 306 11.17 -23.57 -12.23
C GLN A 306 10.30 -23.23 -11.03
N VAL A 307 10.66 -23.79 -9.88
CA VAL A 307 10.01 -23.54 -8.59
C VAL A 307 11.04 -23.55 -7.46
N ARG A 308 10.87 -22.65 -6.50
CA ARG A 308 11.64 -22.58 -5.26
C ARG A 308 10.67 -22.35 -4.10
N ASN A 309 10.83 -23.07 -2.99
CA ASN A 309 9.97 -22.82 -1.83
C ASN A 309 10.74 -22.03 -0.78
N VAL A 310 10.06 -21.08 -0.17
CA VAL A 310 10.54 -20.38 1.03
C VAL A 310 9.53 -20.55 2.14
N ARG A 311 9.95 -20.42 3.39
CA ARG A 311 9.06 -20.41 4.55
C ARG A 311 9.14 -19.05 5.20
N ILE A 312 8.04 -18.31 5.18
CA ILE A 312 7.92 -16.96 5.71
C ILE A 312 7.23 -17.05 7.05
N GLN A 313 7.69 -16.28 8.02
CA GLN A 313 7.07 -16.18 9.34
C GLN A 313 6.84 -14.71 9.72
N ASP A 314 5.64 -14.43 10.19
CA ASP A 314 5.26 -13.16 10.82
C ASP A 314 5.03 -13.37 12.33
N ALA A 315 4.40 -12.40 13.00
CA ALA A 315 4.05 -12.51 14.41
C ALA A 315 2.92 -13.51 14.69
N THR A 316 2.14 -13.90 13.69
CA THR A 316 0.89 -14.66 13.84
C THR A 316 1.03 -16.13 13.48
N GLY A 317 1.95 -16.48 12.58
CA GLY A 317 2.14 -17.83 12.10
C GLY A 317 3.32 -17.95 11.13
N ASP A 318 3.37 -19.08 10.45
CA ASP A 318 4.34 -19.34 9.41
C ASP A 318 3.65 -20.03 8.24
N ILE A 319 4.11 -19.74 7.02
CA ILE A 319 3.54 -20.31 5.81
C ILE A 319 4.64 -20.59 4.80
N ARG A 320 4.43 -21.66 4.03
CA ARG A 320 5.26 -22.00 2.90
C ARG A 320 4.80 -21.21 1.68
N VAL A 321 5.73 -20.57 0.99
CA VAL A 321 5.48 -19.86 -0.26
C VAL A 321 6.23 -20.52 -1.40
N ALA A 322 5.50 -20.96 -2.42
CA ALA A 322 6.04 -21.50 -3.66
C ALA A 322 6.28 -20.37 -4.66
N LEU A 323 7.54 -20.08 -4.95
CA LEU A 323 7.99 -19.08 -5.91
C LEU A 323 8.13 -19.73 -7.30
N TRP A 324 7.31 -19.30 -8.25
CA TRP A 324 7.29 -19.87 -9.61
C TRP A 324 8.02 -19.00 -10.64
N GLY A 325 8.65 -19.65 -11.63
CA GLY A 325 9.29 -18.95 -12.75
C GLY A 325 10.45 -18.05 -12.28
N ASP A 326 10.49 -16.82 -12.79
CA ASP A 326 11.56 -15.85 -12.51
C ASP A 326 11.64 -15.48 -11.01
N LYS A 327 10.53 -15.63 -10.26
CA LYS A 327 10.53 -15.44 -8.80
C LYS A 327 11.40 -16.46 -8.06
N ALA A 328 11.59 -17.64 -8.65
CA ALA A 328 12.45 -18.67 -8.09
C ALA A 328 13.95 -18.28 -8.16
N ASP A 329 14.31 -17.31 -9.00
CA ASP A 329 15.67 -16.81 -9.20
C ASP A 329 16.07 -15.70 -8.23
N LYS A 330 15.14 -15.14 -7.45
CA LYS A 330 15.43 -14.07 -6.49
C LYS A 330 16.44 -14.53 -5.44
N ASP A 331 17.36 -13.64 -5.09
CA ASP A 331 18.34 -13.87 -4.03
C ASP A 331 17.67 -13.69 -2.67
N ILE A 332 17.12 -14.79 -2.15
CA ILE A 332 16.42 -14.84 -0.87
C ILE A 332 17.15 -15.85 0.01
N ALA A 333 17.54 -15.42 1.20
CA ALA A 333 18.24 -16.19 2.21
C ALA A 333 17.44 -16.23 3.53
N PRO A 334 17.71 -17.23 4.40
CA PRO A 334 17.16 -17.21 5.75
C PRO A 334 17.62 -15.97 6.52
N GLY A 335 16.66 -15.28 7.13
CA GLY A 335 16.88 -14.02 7.84
C GLY A 335 16.39 -12.79 7.07
N ASP A 336 16.24 -12.87 5.76
CA ASP A 336 15.75 -11.76 4.94
C ASP A 336 14.28 -11.48 5.27
N GLU A 337 13.91 -10.21 5.30
CA GLU A 337 12.51 -9.78 5.32
C GLU A 337 11.99 -9.72 3.90
N VAL A 338 10.80 -10.29 3.67
CA VAL A 338 10.21 -10.38 2.34
C VAL A 338 8.73 -10.01 2.38
N LEU A 339 8.28 -9.38 1.31
CA LEU A 339 6.87 -9.27 0.95
C LEU A 339 6.59 -10.21 -0.22
N ALA A 340 5.61 -11.10 -0.06
CA ALA A 340 5.03 -11.88 -1.13
C ALA A 340 3.58 -11.41 -1.34
N ALA A 341 3.40 -10.49 -2.27
CA ALA A 341 2.12 -9.86 -2.58
C ALA A 341 1.37 -10.60 -3.70
N ASP A 342 0.05 -10.53 -3.64
CA ASP A 342 -0.89 -11.18 -4.56
C ASP A 342 -0.62 -12.69 -4.70
N VAL A 343 -0.37 -13.37 -3.57
CA VAL A 343 -0.15 -14.82 -3.55
C VAL A 343 -1.47 -15.57 -3.40
N GLU A 344 -1.65 -16.63 -4.17
CA GLU A 344 -2.86 -17.47 -4.08
C GLU A 344 -2.71 -18.48 -2.94
N ILE A 345 -3.65 -18.52 -2.00
CA ILE A 345 -3.65 -19.45 -0.88
C ILE A 345 -4.32 -20.77 -1.29
N GLN A 346 -3.56 -21.86 -1.17
CA GLN A 346 -3.91 -23.19 -1.64
C GLN A 346 -3.77 -24.23 -0.53
N ASP A 347 -4.40 -25.38 -0.78
CA ASP A 347 -4.27 -26.54 0.09
C ASP A 347 -2.90 -27.20 -0.14
N GLY A 348 -2.08 -27.19 0.90
CA GLY A 348 -0.70 -27.66 0.89
C GLY A 348 -0.57 -29.12 1.32
N TRP A 349 0.63 -29.48 1.78
CA TRP A 349 0.92 -30.85 2.21
C TRP A 349 0.43 -31.07 3.65
N GLN A 350 -0.24 -32.20 3.92
CA GLN A 350 -0.82 -32.54 5.24
C GLN A 350 -1.90 -31.58 5.76
N ASP A 351 -2.74 -31.02 4.89
CA ASP A 351 -3.82 -30.10 5.25
C ASP A 351 -3.33 -28.75 5.84
N ASP A 352 -2.05 -28.39 5.63
CA ASP A 352 -1.49 -27.05 5.91
C ASP A 352 -1.73 -26.11 4.72
N LYS A 353 -1.90 -24.81 4.97
CA LYS A 353 -2.02 -23.79 3.92
C LYS A 353 -0.66 -23.58 3.24
N GLU A 354 -0.65 -23.42 1.91
CA GLU A 354 0.51 -23.02 1.12
C GLU A 354 0.15 -21.79 0.28
N ALA A 355 1.03 -20.80 0.23
CA ALA A 355 0.88 -19.67 -0.67
C ALA A 355 1.65 -19.91 -1.98
N SER A 356 1.05 -19.54 -3.12
CA SER A 356 1.65 -19.71 -4.43
C SER A 356 1.88 -18.35 -5.09
N ALA A 357 3.15 -17.99 -5.29
CA ALA A 357 3.56 -16.76 -5.98
C ALA A 357 3.74 -17.03 -7.49
N SER A 358 2.72 -16.70 -8.28
CA SER A 358 2.63 -17.00 -9.72
C SER A 358 3.09 -15.81 -10.59
N TRP A 359 2.68 -15.75 -11.86
CA TRP A 359 3.09 -14.70 -12.82
C TRP A 359 2.46 -13.31 -12.54
N ASN A 360 1.41 -13.25 -11.73
CA ASN A 360 0.75 -12.01 -11.30
C ASN A 360 1.21 -11.52 -9.93
N SER A 361 1.81 -12.40 -9.11
CA SER A 361 2.30 -12.03 -7.78
C SER A 361 3.52 -11.11 -7.85
N THR A 362 3.81 -10.40 -6.76
CA THR A 362 5.04 -9.60 -6.59
C THR A 362 5.82 -10.14 -5.39
N VAL A 363 7.13 -10.32 -5.50
CA VAL A 363 7.96 -10.80 -4.38
C VAL A 363 9.12 -9.85 -4.17
N VAL A 364 9.19 -9.19 -3.01
CA VAL A 364 10.19 -8.16 -2.72
C VAL A 364 11.01 -8.61 -1.53
N VAL A 365 12.33 -8.40 -1.58
CA VAL A 365 13.18 -8.46 -0.39
C VAL A 365 13.22 -7.05 0.18
N LEU A 366 12.80 -6.90 1.43
CA LEU A 366 12.74 -5.61 2.12
C LEU A 366 14.10 -5.34 2.76
N ASP A 367 14.58 -4.10 2.66
CA ASP A 367 15.79 -3.68 3.36
C ASP A 367 15.55 -3.61 4.88
N ASP A 368 16.58 -3.96 5.67
CA ASP A 368 16.60 -3.91 7.14
C ASP A 368 16.17 -2.51 7.67
N GLY A 369 14.87 -2.30 7.88
CA GLY A 369 14.33 -1.00 8.32
C GLY A 369 12.88 -0.70 7.94
N ALA A 370 12.23 -1.52 7.10
CA ALA A 370 10.80 -1.42 6.88
C ALA A 370 10.04 -1.99 8.10
N ASP A 371 9.56 -1.13 9.00
CA ASP A 371 8.72 -1.56 10.12
C ASP A 371 7.42 -2.18 9.56
N LEU A 372 7.26 -3.50 9.69
CA LEU A 372 6.02 -4.19 9.32
C LEU A 372 4.89 -3.75 10.25
N ALA A 373 4.07 -2.79 9.82
CA ALA A 373 2.83 -2.45 10.48
C ALA A 373 1.80 -3.57 10.25
N THR A 374 1.82 -4.61 11.10
CA THR A 374 0.75 -5.61 11.10
C THR A 374 -0.56 -4.93 11.48
N GLY A 375 -1.52 -4.90 10.55
CA GLY A 375 -2.80 -4.21 10.68
C GLY A 375 -3.56 -4.55 11.97
N ALA A 376 -3.46 -3.65 12.96
CA ALA A 376 -4.29 -3.66 14.16
C ALA A 376 -5.11 -2.37 14.20
N THR A 377 -6.37 -2.46 13.80
CA THR A 377 -7.33 -1.35 13.87
C THR A 377 -7.50 -0.84 15.30
N GLY A 378 -7.15 0.43 15.54
CA GLY A 378 -7.25 1.08 16.84
C GLY A 378 -7.08 2.59 16.80
N GLY A 379 -8.20 3.32 16.64
CA GLY A 379 -8.30 4.76 16.42
C GLY A 379 -7.45 5.71 17.30
N GLY A 380 -6.84 6.68 16.61
CA GLY A 380 -6.79 8.12 16.91
C GLY A 380 -6.18 8.60 18.24
N ALA A 381 -5.00 9.23 18.17
CA ALA A 381 -4.75 10.63 18.56
C ALA A 381 -3.29 11.04 18.36
N SER A 382 -3.09 12.07 17.52
CA SER A 382 -2.07 13.14 17.52
C SER A 382 -0.72 12.96 18.23
N ALA A 383 0.32 13.23 17.44
CA ALA A 383 1.75 13.30 17.72
C ALA A 383 2.20 14.05 18.99
N GLU A 384 3.25 13.51 19.63
CA GLU A 384 4.40 14.29 20.10
C GLU A 384 5.70 13.48 19.91
N THR A 385 6.66 14.10 19.25
CA THR A 385 8.04 13.64 19.02
C THR A 385 8.81 13.50 20.34
N THR A 386 9.46 12.36 20.57
CA THR A 386 10.67 12.30 21.40
C THR A 386 11.54 11.11 20.99
N ASP A 387 12.80 11.40 20.65
CA ASP A 387 13.94 10.47 20.62
C ASP A 387 13.86 9.41 21.73
N ALA A 388 13.95 8.13 21.36
CA ALA A 388 14.15 7.06 22.32
C ALA A 388 15.22 6.08 21.81
N GLU A 389 16.41 6.28 22.37
CA GLU A 389 17.58 5.42 22.30
C GLU A 389 17.27 3.98 22.74
N HIS A 390 17.93 3.03 22.08
CA HIS A 390 17.93 1.58 22.33
C HIS A 390 17.79 1.17 23.81
N ALA A 391 16.72 0.45 24.12
CA ALA A 391 16.50 -0.18 25.42
C ALA A 391 17.15 -1.58 25.49
N GLY A 392 18.42 -1.61 25.86
CA GLY A 392 19.09 -2.81 26.34
C GLY A 392 18.60 -3.23 27.73
N LEU A 393 18.08 -4.46 27.83
CA LEU A 393 17.61 -5.08 29.06
C LEU A 393 18.77 -5.45 29.99
N SER A 394 19.10 -4.58 30.94
CA SER A 394 19.83 -4.98 32.16
C SER A 394 19.57 -4.04 33.33
N SER A 395 18.60 -4.38 34.16
CA SER A 395 18.44 -4.01 35.59
C SER A 395 17.05 -4.57 35.95
N PHE A 396 16.87 -5.44 36.94
CA PHE A 396 17.03 -5.13 38.34
C PHE A 396 17.21 -6.44 39.14
N GLY A 397 18.21 -6.44 40.01
CA GLY A 397 18.24 -7.26 41.21
C GLY A 397 17.73 -6.48 42.42
N ASP A 398 17.06 -7.22 43.29
CA ASP A 398 16.93 -7.09 44.75
C ASP A 398 16.55 -5.75 45.43
N GLY A 399 15.59 -5.87 46.37
CA GLY A 399 15.64 -5.11 47.63
C GLY A 399 14.32 -4.56 48.17
N ALA A 400 13.59 -5.42 48.91
CA ALA A 400 12.80 -5.20 50.13
C ALA A 400 12.19 -3.82 50.49
N ASP A 401 10.92 -3.83 50.91
CA ASP A 401 10.57 -3.53 52.32
C ASP A 401 9.14 -3.96 52.71
N ASP A 402 9.02 -4.27 54.00
CA ASP A 402 7.98 -5.00 54.74
C ASP A 402 6.98 -4.06 55.44
N ALA A 403 5.71 -4.49 55.62
CA ALA A 403 4.90 -4.20 56.82
C ALA A 403 3.49 -4.85 56.76
N ASP A 404 3.37 -5.96 57.49
CA ASP A 404 2.26 -6.46 58.34
C ASP A 404 0.85 -5.80 58.31
N THR A 405 -0.20 -6.63 58.31
CA THR A 405 -1.14 -6.82 59.46
C THR A 405 -2.08 -8.03 59.25
N ASP A 406 -2.18 -8.87 60.29
CA ASP A 406 -3.01 -10.06 60.51
C ASP A 406 -4.54 -9.96 60.27
N ASN A 407 -5.21 -11.09 59.94
CA ASN A 407 -6.07 -11.86 60.89
C ASN A 407 -7.18 -12.74 60.24
N SER A 408 -7.06 -14.07 60.42
CA SER A 408 -8.08 -15.11 60.77
C SER A 408 -9.30 -15.52 59.91
N GLY A 409 -9.46 -16.86 59.80
CA GLY A 409 -10.75 -17.60 59.72
C GLY A 409 -10.78 -18.70 58.64
N ASP A 410 -10.35 -19.95 58.87
CA ASP A 410 -11.01 -21.12 59.50
C ASP A 410 -12.12 -21.83 58.67
N GLY A 411 -12.02 -23.18 58.53
CA GLY A 411 -13.07 -24.10 58.09
C GLY A 411 -12.65 -25.12 57.00
N ALA A 412 -11.97 -26.24 57.33
CA ALA A 412 -12.52 -27.58 57.63
C ALA A 412 -13.26 -28.26 56.44
N ALA A 413 -12.71 -29.28 55.75
CA ALA A 413 -12.48 -30.70 56.11
C ALA A 413 -13.61 -31.67 55.68
N ALA A 414 -13.27 -32.68 54.84
CA ALA A 414 -13.76 -34.09 54.84
C ALA A 414 -13.26 -34.82 53.57
N VAL A 415 -12.24 -35.71 53.60
CA VAL A 415 -12.25 -37.19 53.81
C VAL A 415 -13.15 -37.96 52.81
N SER A 416 -12.76 -39.05 52.12
CA SER A 416 -11.99 -40.26 52.45
C SER A 416 -11.57 -40.98 51.14
N ALA A 417 -10.32 -41.40 50.95
CA ALA A 417 -9.69 -42.68 51.36
C ALA A 417 -9.91 -43.86 50.38
N GLY A 418 -8.79 -44.40 49.90
CA GLY A 418 -8.65 -45.64 49.14
C GLY A 418 -7.19 -46.09 49.10
N THR A 419 -6.75 -46.68 50.20
CA THR A 419 -5.41 -47.16 50.57
C THR A 419 -4.81 -48.24 49.65
N GLY A 420 -3.49 -48.16 49.45
CA GLY A 420 -2.59 -49.25 49.07
C GLY A 420 -1.19 -48.98 49.64
N ASP A 421 -0.87 -49.65 50.74
CA ASP A 421 0.29 -49.50 51.62
C ASP A 421 1.57 -50.11 51.03
N THR A 422 2.72 -49.42 51.17
CA THR A 422 3.97 -49.93 51.80
C THR A 422 5.12 -48.92 51.67
N SER A 423 5.87 -48.75 52.76
CA SER A 423 7.15 -48.00 52.91
C SER A 423 7.95 -48.70 54.01
N PRO A 424 9.24 -48.40 54.28
CA PRO A 424 10.30 -47.78 53.46
C PRO A 424 11.66 -48.51 53.56
N ASP A 425 12.57 -48.32 52.60
CA ASP A 425 14.04 -48.43 52.77
C ASP A 425 14.65 -47.76 51.52
N GLY A 426 15.39 -46.65 51.61
CA GLY A 426 16.80 -46.68 51.99
C GLY A 426 17.67 -46.43 50.74
N GLY A 427 17.99 -45.15 50.50
CA GLY A 427 19.08 -44.63 49.64
C GLY A 427 19.50 -45.38 48.37
N ALA A 428 19.14 -44.85 47.21
CA ALA A 428 19.92 -45.01 45.99
C ALA A 428 19.86 -43.71 45.18
N GLN A 429 21.02 -43.11 44.94
CA GLN A 429 21.20 -42.04 43.97
C GLN A 429 20.76 -42.57 42.60
N SER A 430 19.76 -41.94 41.96
CA SER A 430 19.53 -42.16 40.53
C SER A 430 20.76 -41.64 39.80
N ALA A 431 21.53 -42.55 39.21
CA ALA A 431 22.54 -42.20 38.23
C ALA A 431 21.82 -41.53 37.04
N GLY A 432 22.27 -40.33 36.65
CA GLY A 432 21.75 -39.64 35.48
C GLY A 432 21.92 -40.53 34.25
N GLN A 433 20.90 -40.56 33.38
CA GLN A 433 21.00 -41.27 32.13
C GLN A 433 22.00 -40.52 31.24
N GLN A 434 23.04 -41.20 30.75
CA GLN A 434 23.90 -40.64 29.71
C GLN A 434 23.10 -40.54 28.41
N VAL A 435 23.02 -39.33 27.87
CA VAL A 435 22.30 -38.98 26.65
C VAL A 435 23.26 -38.23 25.72
N GLU A 436 23.09 -38.46 24.41
CA GLU A 436 23.78 -37.74 23.34
C GLU A 436 22.70 -37.04 22.50
N PHE A 437 22.90 -35.75 22.23
CA PHE A 437 21.97 -34.90 21.50
C PHE A 437 22.73 -34.06 20.49
N THR A 438 22.35 -34.14 19.22
CA THR A 438 22.94 -33.36 18.12
C THR A 438 21.89 -32.37 17.63
N GLY A 439 22.24 -31.09 17.60
CA GLY A 439 21.32 -30.06 17.15
C GLY A 439 22.03 -28.73 16.87
N THR A 440 21.28 -27.81 16.27
CA THR A 440 21.73 -26.46 15.99
C THR A 440 21.52 -25.58 17.22
N VAL A 441 22.51 -24.76 17.55
CA VAL A 441 22.43 -23.81 18.67
C VAL A 441 21.45 -22.69 18.33
N VAL A 442 20.28 -22.72 18.95
CA VAL A 442 19.23 -21.69 18.78
C VAL A 442 19.25 -20.63 19.88
N GLN A 443 19.95 -20.90 21.00
CA GLN A 443 20.18 -19.92 22.06
C GLN A 443 21.60 -20.07 22.61
N THR A 444 22.32 -18.96 22.67
CA THR A 444 23.61 -18.87 23.37
C THR A 444 23.38 -18.21 24.74
N GLY A 445 23.77 -18.86 25.83
CA GLY A 445 23.48 -18.40 27.19
C GLY A 445 23.54 -19.54 28.22
N ASP A 446 22.99 -19.31 29.41
CA ASP A 446 22.87 -20.32 30.47
C ASP A 446 21.38 -20.60 30.76
N PRO A 447 20.76 -21.65 30.17
CA PRO A 447 21.34 -22.70 29.32
C PRO A 447 21.56 -22.30 27.85
N VAL A 448 22.44 -23.07 27.19
CA VAL A 448 22.51 -23.19 25.74
C VAL A 448 21.31 -24.03 25.30
N VAL A 449 20.63 -23.67 24.21
CA VAL A 449 19.52 -24.48 23.68
C VAL A 449 19.88 -25.01 22.30
N LEU A 450 19.73 -26.32 22.11
CA LEU A 450 19.93 -27.02 20.85
C LEU A 450 18.59 -27.46 20.28
N ASP A 451 18.47 -27.44 18.96
CA ASP A 451 17.29 -27.94 18.23
C ASP A 451 17.72 -28.94 17.15
N ASP A 452 17.14 -30.14 17.17
CA ASP A 452 17.39 -31.20 16.17
C ASP A 452 16.37 -31.21 15.01
N GLY A 453 15.40 -30.29 15.05
CA GLY A 453 14.29 -30.19 14.09
C GLY A 453 13.02 -30.92 14.52
N GLU A 454 13.07 -31.75 15.56
CA GLU A 454 11.91 -32.42 16.16
C GLU A 454 11.67 -31.99 17.61
N GLN A 455 12.72 -31.66 18.36
CA GLN A 455 12.67 -31.26 19.76
C GLN A 455 13.83 -30.32 20.14
N THR A 456 13.59 -29.49 21.18
CA THR A 456 14.63 -28.65 21.76
C THR A 456 15.21 -29.26 23.03
N MET A 457 16.52 -29.09 23.23
CA MET A 457 17.26 -29.59 24.38
C MET A 457 18.02 -28.45 25.06
N SER A 458 17.73 -28.23 26.34
CA SER A 458 18.50 -27.29 27.17
C SER A 458 19.79 -27.95 27.64
N VAL A 459 20.93 -27.36 27.30
CA VAL A 459 22.27 -27.84 27.59
C VAL A 459 22.98 -26.90 28.56
N GLU A 460 23.57 -27.45 29.61
CA GLU A 460 24.53 -26.77 30.46
C GLU A 460 25.94 -27.17 30.03
N THR A 461 26.69 -26.23 29.45
CA THR A 461 28.06 -26.45 28.98
C THR A 461 28.96 -25.25 29.31
N GLY A 462 30.22 -25.51 29.64
CA GLY A 462 31.25 -24.47 29.79
C GLY A 462 31.96 -24.10 28.49
N GLU A 463 31.65 -24.81 27.39
CA GLU A 463 32.21 -24.55 26.06
C GLU A 463 31.52 -23.35 25.41
N ARG A 464 32.28 -22.58 24.63
CA ARG A 464 31.72 -21.45 23.88
C ARG A 464 31.14 -21.94 22.57
N VAL A 465 29.85 -21.72 22.38
CA VAL A 465 29.09 -22.09 21.18
C VAL A 465 28.57 -20.83 20.49
N GLN A 466 28.35 -20.90 19.18
CA GLN A 466 27.80 -19.79 18.38
C GLN A 466 26.38 -20.10 17.96
N LEU A 467 25.53 -19.07 17.85
CA LEU A 467 24.17 -19.21 17.32
C LEU A 467 24.24 -19.75 15.87
N GLY A 468 23.40 -20.72 15.53
CA GLY A 468 23.39 -21.39 14.23
C GLY A 468 24.47 -22.46 14.05
N GLN A 469 25.32 -22.72 15.04
CA GLN A 469 26.32 -23.79 14.99
C GLN A 469 25.67 -25.15 15.28
N GLU A 470 25.86 -26.15 14.41
CA GLU A 470 25.51 -27.54 14.72
C GLU A 470 26.58 -28.17 15.62
N ILE A 471 26.15 -28.69 16.78
CA ILE A 471 27.04 -29.35 17.75
C ILE A 471 26.45 -30.64 18.26
N THR A 472 27.30 -31.58 18.67
CA THR A 472 26.86 -32.79 19.39
C THR A 472 27.28 -32.72 20.85
N VAL A 473 26.32 -32.82 21.76
CA VAL A 473 26.56 -32.77 23.20
C VAL A 473 26.27 -34.14 23.80
N ARG A 474 27.21 -34.63 24.60
CA ARG A 474 27.06 -35.85 25.37
C ARG A 474 27.18 -35.55 26.86
N GLY A 475 26.26 -36.07 27.66
CA GLY A 475 26.29 -35.87 29.11
C GLY A 475 25.13 -36.50 29.86
N GLU A 476 24.90 -36.08 31.10
CA GLU A 476 23.81 -36.60 31.94
C GLU A 476 22.58 -35.71 31.89
N LEU A 477 21.42 -36.30 31.58
CA LEU A 477 20.13 -35.60 31.64
C LEU A 477 19.62 -35.56 33.09
N ARG A 478 19.38 -34.36 33.62
CA ARG A 478 18.79 -34.12 34.96
C ARG A 478 17.78 -32.99 34.86
N ASP A 479 16.59 -33.20 35.40
CA ASP A 479 15.52 -32.17 35.45
C ASP A 479 15.30 -31.47 34.09
N ASP A 480 15.19 -32.27 33.02
CA ASP A 480 15.02 -31.82 31.61
C ASP A 480 16.14 -30.93 31.06
N ARG A 481 17.32 -30.97 31.68
CA ARG A 481 18.54 -30.28 31.24
C ARG A 481 19.70 -31.26 31.07
N LEU A 482 20.37 -31.18 29.93
CA LEU A 482 21.53 -31.99 29.60
C LEU A 482 22.80 -31.31 30.12
N HIS A 483 23.45 -31.90 31.12
CA HIS A 483 24.75 -31.40 31.61
C HIS A 483 25.87 -32.00 30.76
N ALA A 484 26.50 -31.17 29.92
CA ALA A 484 27.52 -31.59 28.98
C ALA A 484 28.79 -32.10 29.70
N GLU A 485 29.20 -33.33 29.38
CA GLU A 485 30.53 -33.86 29.72
C GLU A 485 31.51 -33.61 28.56
N ASP A 486 31.03 -33.77 27.32
CA ASP A 486 31.79 -33.53 26.09
C ASP A 486 30.90 -32.78 25.07
N VAL A 487 31.50 -31.86 24.31
CA VAL A 487 30.88 -31.14 23.17
C VAL A 487 31.77 -31.33 21.95
N PHE A 488 31.19 -31.75 20.82
CA PHE A 488 31.88 -32.09 19.57
C PHE A 488 31.46 -31.18 18.42
#